data_AF-A0AAP0P888-F1
#
_entry.id   AF-A0AAP0P888-F1
#
_cell.length_a   1.000
_cell.length_b   1.000
_cell.length_c   1.000
_cell.angle_alpha   90.00
_cell.angle_beta   90.00
_cell.angle_gamma   90.00
#
_symmetry.space_group_name_H-M   'P 1'
#
loop_
_entity.id
_entity.type
_entity.pdbx_description
1 polymer ?
#
loop_
_entity_poly.entity_id
_entity_poly.type
_entity_poly.pdbx_seq_one_letter_code
_entity_poly.pdbx_strand_id
1 'polypeptide(L)'
;MSSISEGLTMRSASRAEDYVVRKLANFHPDIWDVFNKFKDDKGEFKSCLIDDVKGMLSLYEAAHIRFHGEDVLDEALIFTTTNLTSMMKSSTSFSCSPLGRQVKHSLDQPFHKAISRLEARKYYILFYQLENEKLLSTKYLFCN
;
A
#
# COMPACT_ATOMS: atom_id res chain seq x y z
N MET A 1 44.64 -8.96 1.97
CA MET A 1 44.31 -10.05 1.03
C MET A 1 43.53 -11.08 1.84
N SER A 2 42.21 -10.91 1.99
CA SER A 2 41.13 -11.46 1.12
C SER A 2 41.20 -12.99 1.07
N SER A 3 40.20 -13.78 1.46
CA SER A 3 38.76 -13.60 1.34
C SER A 3 38.02 -14.53 2.33
N ILE A 4 36.99 -14.02 2.99
CA ILE A 4 35.97 -14.85 3.67
C ILE A 4 34.88 -15.10 2.62
N SER A 5 34.64 -16.36 2.27
CA SER A 5 33.47 -16.74 1.47
C SER A 5 32.26 -16.81 2.41
N GLU A 6 31.43 -15.77 2.40
CA GLU A 6 30.13 -15.82 3.06
C GLU A 6 29.17 -16.65 2.20
N GLY A 7 28.85 -17.84 2.71
CA GLY A 7 27.85 -18.72 2.13
C GLY A 7 26.45 -18.13 2.26
N LEU A 8 25.78 -17.94 1.13
CA LEU A 8 24.34 -17.73 1.03
C LEU A 8 23.60 -18.91 1.69
N THR A 9 23.04 -18.70 2.88
CA THR A 9 22.03 -19.59 3.44
C THR A 9 20.66 -19.14 2.94
N MET A 10 20.27 -19.67 1.78
CA MET A 10 18.88 -19.64 1.31
C MET A 10 18.02 -20.41 2.31
N ARG A 11 17.20 -19.70 3.09
CA ARG A 11 16.12 -20.30 3.86
C ARG A 11 15.16 -20.99 2.88
N SER A 12 15.01 -22.30 3.03
CA SER A 12 14.10 -23.14 2.27
C SER A 12 12.65 -22.65 2.44
N ALA A 13 12.15 -21.90 1.45
CA ALA A 13 10.72 -21.66 1.30
C ALA A 13 10.02 -23.01 1.08
N SER A 14 8.85 -23.18 1.69
CA SER A 14 8.04 -24.38 1.54
C SER A 14 7.73 -24.60 0.07
N ARG A 15 7.76 -25.85 -0.42
CA ARG A 15 7.38 -26.23 -1.80
C ARG A 15 5.97 -25.74 -2.17
N ALA A 16 5.11 -25.50 -1.17
CA ALA A 16 3.80 -24.89 -1.35
C ALA A 16 3.89 -23.37 -1.61
N GLU A 17 4.81 -22.65 -0.94
CA GLU A 17 5.10 -21.25 -1.22
C GLU A 17 5.67 -21.10 -2.63
N ASP A 18 6.57 -22.00 -3.05
CA ASP A 18 7.16 -22.00 -4.38
C ASP A 18 6.10 -22.28 -5.48
N TYR A 19 5.12 -23.14 -5.21
CA TYR A 19 3.98 -23.38 -6.09
C TYR A 19 3.03 -22.18 -6.17
N VAL A 20 2.73 -21.55 -5.04
CA VAL A 20 1.88 -20.36 -4.98
C VAL A 20 2.54 -19.19 -5.72
N VAL A 21 3.84 -18.95 -5.52
CA VAL A 21 4.61 -17.92 -6.21
C VAL A 21 4.64 -18.16 -7.72
N ARG A 22 4.94 -19.39 -8.17
CA ARG A 22 4.93 -19.72 -9.61
C ARG A 22 3.54 -19.63 -10.24
N LYS A 23 2.49 -20.00 -9.51
CA LYS A 23 1.11 -19.97 -10.03
C LYS A 23 0.54 -18.55 -10.04
N LEU A 24 0.96 -17.68 -9.12
CA LEU A 24 0.66 -16.25 -9.14
C LEU A 24 1.42 -15.52 -10.26
N ALA A 25 2.69 -15.85 -10.49
CA ALA A 25 3.49 -15.28 -11.57
C ALA A 25 2.88 -15.52 -12.96
N ASN A 26 2.22 -16.66 -13.16
CA ASN A 26 1.56 -17.00 -14.43
C ASN A 26 0.17 -16.35 -14.62
N PHE A 27 -0.39 -15.73 -13.59
CA PHE A 27 -1.74 -15.13 -13.64
C PHE A 27 -1.69 -13.61 -13.83
N HIS A 28 -0.51 -13.00 -13.86
CA HIS A 28 -0.41 -11.56 -13.88
C HIS A 28 -0.34 -11.03 -15.33
N PRO A 29 -1.32 -10.22 -15.80
CA PRO A 29 -1.01 -9.26 -16.86
C PRO A 29 0.17 -8.42 -16.36
N ASP A 30 1.20 -8.18 -17.18
CA ASP A 30 2.44 -7.52 -16.76
C ASP A 30 2.14 -6.38 -15.78
N ILE A 31 2.42 -6.61 -14.48
CA ILE A 31 2.12 -5.67 -13.40
C ILE A 31 2.66 -4.29 -13.79
N TRP A 32 3.85 -4.33 -14.36
CA TRP A 32 4.57 -3.26 -15.00
C TRP A 32 3.70 -2.37 -15.89
N ASP A 33 2.94 -2.95 -16.81
CA ASP A 33 2.13 -2.21 -17.79
C ASP A 33 0.96 -1.47 -17.14
N VAL A 34 0.43 -1.98 -16.03
CA VAL A 34 -0.62 -1.29 -15.27
C VAL A 34 -0.04 -0.07 -14.57
N PHE A 35 1.12 -0.21 -13.92
CA PHE A 35 1.74 0.90 -13.17
C PHE A 35 2.37 1.97 -14.07
N ASN A 36 2.85 1.61 -15.26
CA ASN A 36 3.41 2.57 -16.22
C ASN A 36 2.41 3.63 -16.70
N LYS A 37 1.10 3.34 -16.68
CA LYS A 37 0.07 4.34 -17.03
C LYS A 37 0.07 5.55 -16.10
N PHE A 38 0.56 5.37 -14.88
CA PHE A 38 0.68 6.39 -13.85
C PHE A 38 2.02 7.14 -13.90
N LYS A 39 2.94 6.73 -14.79
CA LYS A 39 4.18 7.43 -15.06
C LYS A 39 4.02 8.47 -16.17
N ASP A 40 4.89 9.47 -16.16
CA ASP A 40 5.03 10.47 -17.20
C ASP A 40 5.99 10.01 -18.31
N ASP A 41 6.21 10.87 -19.32
CA ASP A 41 7.10 10.57 -20.44
C ASP A 41 8.58 10.44 -20.02
N LYS A 42 8.93 10.87 -18.80
CA LYS A 42 10.27 10.72 -18.21
C LYS A 42 10.42 9.41 -17.44
N GLY A 43 9.35 8.65 -17.28
CA GLY A 43 9.33 7.40 -16.53
C GLY A 43 9.16 7.59 -15.02
N GLU A 44 8.81 8.80 -14.55
CA GLU A 44 8.57 9.11 -13.14
C GLU A 44 7.07 9.10 -12.83
N PHE A 45 6.68 8.79 -11.59
CA PHE A 45 5.28 8.86 -11.18
C PHE A 45 4.76 10.29 -11.27
N LYS A 46 3.59 10.46 -11.91
CA LYS A 46 2.98 11.77 -12.16
C LYS A 46 2.74 12.50 -10.83
N SER A 47 3.16 13.76 -10.76
CA SER A 47 2.95 14.62 -9.59
C SER A 47 1.47 14.85 -9.26
N CYS A 48 0.57 14.79 -10.25
CA CYS A 48 -0.87 14.91 -10.03
C CYS A 48 -1.46 13.79 -9.15
N LEU A 49 -0.73 12.68 -8.93
CA LEU A 49 -1.14 11.62 -8.01
C LEU A 49 -1.05 12.05 -6.55
N ILE A 50 -0.26 13.08 -6.24
CA ILE A 50 -0.09 13.59 -4.87
C ILE A 50 -1.40 14.22 -4.36
N ASP A 51 -2.21 14.77 -5.26
CA ASP A 51 -3.50 15.39 -4.93
C ASP A 51 -4.56 14.34 -4.55
N ASP A 52 -4.47 13.11 -5.10
CA ASP A 52 -5.34 11.99 -4.73
C ASP A 52 -4.71 11.14 -3.63
N VAL A 53 -4.89 11.58 -2.38
CA VAL A 53 -4.37 10.89 -1.18
C VAL A 53 -4.87 9.44 -1.08
N LYS A 54 -6.12 9.16 -1.49
CA LYS A 54 -6.69 7.81 -1.42
C LYS A 54 -6.08 6.90 -2.49
N GLY A 55 -5.91 7.41 -3.71
CA GLY A 55 -5.20 6.72 -4.78
C GLY A 55 -3.74 6.46 -4.42
N MET A 56 -3.06 7.45 -3.84
CA MET A 56 -1.68 7.32 -3.37
C MET A 56 -1.52 6.28 -2.25
N LEU A 57 -2.47 6.23 -1.30
CA LEU A 57 -2.48 5.20 -0.26
C LEU A 57 -2.73 3.79 -0.84
N SER A 58 -3.58 3.69 -1.85
CA SER A 58 -3.84 2.42 -2.54
C SER A 58 -2.62 1.94 -3.32
N LEU A 59 -1.89 2.86 -3.98
CA LEU A 59 -0.61 2.60 -4.63
C LEU A 59 0.46 2.14 -3.61
N TYR A 60 0.51 2.78 -2.44
CA TYR A 60 1.42 2.39 -1.35
C TYR A 60 1.19 0.94 -0.90
N GLU A 61 -0.06 0.55 -0.65
CA GLU A 61 -0.40 -0.81 -0.21
C GLU A 61 -0.10 -1.83 -1.31
N ALA A 62 -0.42 -1.53 -2.56
CA ALA A 62 -0.10 -2.39 -3.71
C ALA A 62 1.41 -2.59 -3.86
N ALA A 63 2.22 -1.54 -3.66
CA ALA A 63 3.68 -1.60 -3.73
C ALA A 63 4.33 -2.46 -2.62
N HIS A 64 3.59 -2.80 -1.55
CA HIS A 64 4.03 -3.76 -0.52
C HIS A 64 3.79 -5.22 -0.87
N ILE A 65 3.06 -5.52 -1.96
CA ILE A 65 2.83 -6.89 -2.47
C ILE A 65 3.94 -7.33 -3.43
N ARG A 66 4.87 -6.42 -3.78
CA ARG A 66 5.90 -6.64 -4.79
C ARG A 66 6.73 -7.90 -4.60
N PHE A 67 7.09 -8.52 -5.72
CA PHE A 67 8.07 -9.60 -5.78
C PHE A 67 9.43 -9.09 -6.26
N HIS A 68 10.48 -9.91 -6.07
CA HIS A 68 11.81 -9.58 -6.57
C HIS A 68 11.81 -9.44 -8.11
N GLY A 69 12.37 -8.35 -8.62
CA GLY A 69 12.48 -8.06 -10.06
C GLY A 69 11.46 -7.06 -10.60
N GLU A 70 10.68 -6.40 -9.73
CA GLU A 70 9.66 -5.42 -10.12
C GLU A 70 10.06 -3.99 -9.74
N ASP A 71 11.02 -3.41 -10.48
CA ASP A 71 11.61 -2.09 -10.17
C ASP A 71 10.56 -0.96 -10.06
N VAL A 72 9.46 -1.04 -10.81
CA VAL A 72 8.37 -0.06 -10.79
C VAL A 72 7.66 -0.01 -9.44
N LEU A 73 7.56 -1.14 -8.73
CA LEU A 73 6.92 -1.20 -7.42
C LEU A 73 7.88 -0.73 -6.32
N ASP A 74 9.18 -0.94 -6.49
CA ASP A 74 10.19 -0.33 -5.63
C ASP A 74 10.16 1.20 -5.75
N GLU A 75 10.11 1.72 -6.99
CA GLU A 75 9.95 3.16 -7.24
C GLU A 75 8.62 3.69 -6.70
N ALA A 76 7.51 2.96 -6.90
CA ALA A 76 6.20 3.33 -6.38
C ALA A 76 6.21 3.41 -4.86
N LEU A 77 6.89 2.47 -4.19
CA LEU A 77 7.01 2.50 -2.74
C LEU A 77 7.76 3.75 -2.29
N ILE A 78 8.88 4.08 -2.93
CA ILE A 78 9.67 5.28 -2.58
C ILE A 78 8.83 6.54 -2.78
N PHE A 79 8.18 6.67 -3.94
CA PHE A 79 7.33 7.81 -4.29
C PHE A 79 6.18 7.99 -3.29
N THR A 80 5.43 6.94 -3.01
CA THR A 80 4.27 7.03 -2.11
C THR A 80 4.69 7.25 -0.66
N THR A 81 5.73 6.58 -0.18
CA THR A 81 6.22 6.72 1.21
C THR A 81 6.69 8.14 1.48
N THR A 82 7.45 8.74 0.55
CA THR A 82 7.97 10.10 0.69
C THR A 82 6.86 11.13 0.74
N ASN A 83 5.90 11.06 -0.19
CA ASN A 83 4.78 12.00 -0.26
C ASN A 83 3.80 11.85 0.91
N LEU A 84 3.40 10.63 1.28
CA LEU A 84 2.50 10.39 2.42
C LEU A 84 3.15 10.84 3.74
N THR A 85 4.43 10.56 3.94
CA THR A 85 5.16 11.01 5.14
C THR A 85 5.27 12.53 5.19
N SER A 86 5.56 13.18 4.05
CA SER A 86 5.61 14.64 3.94
C SER A 86 4.27 15.27 4.30
N MET A 87 3.17 14.74 3.76
CA MET A 87 1.82 15.21 4.02
C MET A 87 1.39 15.06 5.49
N MET A 88 1.76 13.95 6.12
CA MET A 88 1.51 13.72 7.54
C MET A 88 2.27 14.70 8.44
N LYS A 89 3.44 15.17 8.01
CA LYS A 89 4.25 16.15 8.75
C LYS A 89 3.80 17.59 8.51
N SER A 90 3.33 17.91 7.31
CA SER A 90 3.01 19.29 6.93
C SER A 90 1.66 19.77 7.45
N SER A 91 0.70 18.87 7.69
CA SER A 91 -0.65 19.24 8.13
C SER A 91 -1.11 18.41 9.33
N THR A 92 -1.09 19.04 10.50
CA THR A 92 -1.64 18.46 11.74
C THR A 92 -3.14 18.20 11.63
N SER A 93 -3.88 19.08 10.93
CA SER A 93 -5.30 18.91 10.64
C SER A 93 -5.56 17.64 9.81
N PHE A 94 -4.74 17.39 8.78
CA PHE A 94 -4.84 16.17 7.99
C PHE A 94 -4.53 14.94 8.85
N SER A 95 -3.47 14.96 9.66
CA SER A 95 -3.10 13.85 10.54
C SER A 95 -4.20 13.44 11.52
N CYS A 96 -5.07 14.37 11.95
CA CYS A 96 -6.19 14.08 12.85
C CYS A 96 -7.45 13.58 12.11
N SER A 97 -7.52 13.75 10.78
CA SER A 97 -8.65 13.28 9.98
C SER A 97 -8.74 11.75 9.96
N PRO A 98 -9.93 11.16 9.67
CA PRO A 98 -10.07 9.72 9.50
C PRO A 98 -9.09 9.15 8.45
N LEU A 99 -8.93 9.85 7.32
CA LEU A 99 -8.01 9.45 6.25
C LEU A 99 -6.54 9.57 6.69
N GLY A 100 -6.16 10.62 7.41
CA GLY A 100 -4.80 10.76 7.94
C GLY A 100 -4.46 9.70 8.98
N ARG A 101 -5.43 9.27 9.80
CA ARG A 101 -5.26 8.10 10.69
C ARG A 101 -5.04 6.80 9.92
N GLN A 102 -5.72 6.63 8.78
CA GLN A 102 -5.51 5.48 7.90
C GLN A 102 -4.11 5.50 7.28
N VAL A 103 -3.70 6.64 6.72
CA VAL A 103 -2.35 6.82 6.17
C VAL A 103 -1.28 6.53 7.22
N LYS A 104 -1.44 7.08 8.43
CA LYS A 104 -0.50 6.83 9.54
C LYS A 104 -0.41 5.33 9.85
N HIS A 105 -1.55 4.67 9.98
CA HIS A 105 -1.61 3.23 10.28
C HIS A 105 -0.93 2.39 9.19
N SER A 106 -1.18 2.68 7.91
CA SER A 106 -0.53 2.00 6.79
C SER A 106 0.99 2.23 6.75
N LEU A 107 1.45 3.45 7.07
CA LEU A 107 2.89 3.77 7.15
C LEU A 107 3.59 3.02 8.30
N ASP A 108 2.91 2.88 9.45
CA ASP A 108 3.42 2.14 10.60
C ASP A 108 3.40 0.63 10.35
N GLN A 109 2.32 0.13 9.74
CA GLN A 109 2.11 -1.29 9.46
C GLN A 109 1.34 -1.49 8.14
N PRO A 110 2.05 -1.85 7.05
CA PRO A 110 1.40 -2.13 5.77
C PRO A 110 0.41 -3.29 5.86
N PHE A 111 -0.73 -3.18 5.19
CA PHE A 111 -1.84 -4.13 5.28
C PHE A 111 -1.41 -5.56 4.94
N HIS A 112 -0.62 -5.71 3.88
CA HIS A 112 -0.17 -7.01 3.38
C HIS A 112 0.91 -7.69 4.23
N LYS A 113 1.52 -6.95 5.18
CA LYS A 113 2.53 -7.49 6.11
C LYS A 113 1.95 -7.79 7.50
N ALA A 114 0.67 -7.51 7.69
CA ALA A 114 -0.01 -7.62 8.97
C ALA A 114 -0.90 -8.86 9.06
N ILE A 115 -1.30 -9.22 10.29
CA ILE A 115 -2.17 -10.38 10.53
C ILE A 115 -3.55 -10.08 9.94
N SER A 116 -3.91 -10.79 8.86
CA SER A 116 -5.06 -10.48 8.01
C SER A 116 -6.37 -10.33 8.78
N ARG A 117 -6.63 -11.17 9.80
CA ARG A 117 -7.86 -11.11 10.61
C ARG A 117 -7.93 -9.86 11.49
N LEU A 118 -6.80 -9.42 12.04
CA LEU A 118 -6.76 -8.22 12.88
C LEU A 118 -6.92 -6.96 12.03
N GLU A 119 -6.27 -6.92 10.87
CA GLU A 119 -6.39 -5.79 9.95
C GLU A 119 -7.78 -5.69 9.32
N ALA A 120 -8.41 -6.80 8.93
CA ALA A 120 -9.79 -6.79 8.45
C ALA A 120 -10.75 -6.18 9.50
N ARG A 121 -10.56 -6.54 10.78
CA ARG A 121 -11.35 -5.98 11.88
C ARG A 121 -11.09 -4.48 12.08
N LYS A 122 -9.82 -4.06 12.08
CA LYS A 122 -9.46 -2.63 12.18
C LYS A 122 -10.03 -1.84 11.02
N TYR A 123 -9.89 -2.34 9.79
CA TYR A 123 -10.42 -1.68 8.61
C TYR A 123 -11.93 -1.49 8.70
N TYR A 124 -12.66 -2.56 9.05
CA TYR A 124 -14.10 -2.52 9.18
C TYR A 124 -14.56 -1.51 10.27
N ILE A 125 -13.94 -1.56 11.44
CA ILE A 125 -14.35 -0.73 12.60
C ILE A 125 -13.90 0.72 12.46
N LEU A 126 -12.67 0.96 12.00
CA LEU A 126 -12.07 2.30 12.04
C LEU A 126 -12.29 3.08 10.75
N PHE A 127 -12.35 2.43 9.58
CA PHE A 127 -12.42 3.14 8.31
C PHE A 127 -13.80 3.04 7.65
N TYR A 128 -14.37 1.83 7.59
CA TYR A 128 -15.69 1.62 6.97
C TYR A 128 -16.85 2.17 7.81
N GLN A 129 -16.84 2.02 9.14
CA GLN A 129 -17.90 2.58 9.98
C GLN A 129 -17.88 4.12 9.99
N LEU A 130 -16.71 4.76 9.98
CA LEU A 130 -16.59 6.23 9.95
C LEU A 130 -17.05 6.85 8.62
N GLU A 131 -16.84 6.19 7.48
CA GLU A 131 -17.40 6.64 6.20
C GLU A 131 -18.93 6.44 6.15
N ASN A 132 -19.45 5.36 6.75
CA ASN A 132 -20.89 5.04 6.73
C ASN A 132 -21.71 5.72 7.85
N GLU A 133 -21.10 6.26 8.91
CA GLU A 133 -21.84 7.06 9.91
C GLU A 133 -22.44 8.35 9.30
N LYS A 134 -21.85 8.87 8.21
CA LYS A 134 -22.48 9.94 7.40
C LYS A 134 -23.77 9.47 6.71
N LEU A 135 -23.88 8.19 6.35
CA LEU A 135 -25.08 7.57 5.78
C LEU A 135 -26.10 7.17 6.86
N LEU A 136 -25.65 6.85 8.07
CA LEU A 136 -26.55 6.56 9.20
C LEU A 136 -27.18 7.85 9.75
N SER A 137 -26.40 8.93 9.91
CA SER A 137 -26.92 10.25 10.35
C SER A 137 -28.00 10.80 9.39
N THR A 138 -27.84 10.62 8.08
CA THR A 138 -28.85 11.04 7.08
C THR A 138 -30.09 10.14 7.08
N LYS A 139 -29.99 8.86 7.46
CA LYS A 139 -31.17 7.99 7.66
C LYS A 139 -31.96 8.36 8.92
N TYR A 140 -31.31 8.80 10.01
CA TYR A 140 -31.99 9.18 11.25
C TYR A 140 -32.62 10.59 11.22
N LEU A 141 -32.24 11.45 10.26
CA LEU A 141 -32.83 12.79 10.07
C LEU A 141 -34.04 12.84 9.12
N PHE A 142 -34.28 11.78 8.33
CA PHE A 142 -35.47 11.66 7.47
C PHE A 142 -36.59 10.83 8.11
N CYS A 143 -36.46 10.48 9.39
CA CYS A 143 -37.43 9.67 10.13
C CYS A 143 -37.80 10.24 11.51
N ASN A 144 -37.82 11.57 11.65
CA ASN A 144 -38.58 12.29 12.69
C ASN A 144 -39.27 13.51 12.07
#